data_AF-A0A8S3ILZ0-F1
#
_entry.id   AF-A0A8S3ILZ0-F1
#
_cell.length_a   1.000
_cell.length_b   1.000
_cell.length_c   1.000
_cell.angle_alpha   90.00
_cell.angle_beta   90.00
_cell.angle_gamma   90.00
#
_symmetry.space_group_name_H-M   'P 1'
#
loop_
_entity.id
_entity.type
_entity.pdbx_description
1 polymer ?
#
loop_
_entity_poly.entity_id
_entity_poly.type
_entity_poly.pdbx_seq_one_letter_code
_entity_poly.pdbx_strand_id
1 'polypeptide(L)' 'MKIVIVGGGLGGFAVGIGLLQHGYTDVTVYERDTGMDSRRQGYGLTILQG' A
#
# COMPACT_ATOMS: atom_id res chain seq x y z
N MET A 1 15.53 11.72 2.37
CA MET A 1 15.07 11.40 1.00
C MET A 1 13.62 10.99 1.11
N LYS A 2 12.72 11.63 0.35
CA LYS A 2 11.29 11.33 0.41
C LYS A 2 10.92 10.32 -0.68
N ILE A 3 10.20 9.27 -0.31
CA ILE A 3 9.70 8.27 -1.24
C ILE A 3 8.18 8.38 -1.30
N VAL A 4 7.66 8.49 -2.52
CA VAL A 4 6.22 8.59 -2.77
C VAL A 4 5.75 7.38 -3.56
N ILE A 5 4.73 6.71 -3.03
CA ILE A 5 4.06 5.58 -3.67
C ILE A 5 2.68 6.06 -4.13
N VAL A 6 2.34 5.83 -5.39
CA VAL A 6 1.03 6.17 -5.96
C VAL A 6 0.20 4.90 -6.13
N GLY A 7 -0.88 4.80 -5.36
CA GLY A 7 -1.76 3.64 -5.26
C GLY A 7 -1.67 2.96 -3.88
N GLY A 8 -2.75 3.02 -3.11
CA GLY A 8 -2.92 2.40 -1.79
C GLY A 8 -3.53 1.01 -1.85
N GLY A 9 -3.21 0.23 -2.88
CA GLY A 9 -3.55 -1.19 -2.93
C GLY A 9 -2.62 -2.04 -2.05
N LEU A 10 -2.90 -3.34 -1.95
CA LEU A 10 -2.08 -4.29 -1.17
C LEU A 10 -0.59 -4.23 -1.54
N GLY A 11 -0.26 -4.18 -2.83
CA GLY A 11 1.13 -4.06 -3.29
C GLY A 11 1.78 -2.73 -2.92
N GLY A 12 1.06 -1.61 -3.04
CA GLY A 12 1.58 -0.29 -2.67
C GLY A 12 1.88 -0.17 -1.18
N PHE A 13 0.98 -0.67 -0.34
CA PHE A 13 1.22 -0.75 1.10
C PHE A 13 2.34 -1.72 1.46
N ALA A 14 2.42 -2.89 0.81
CA ALA A 14 3.51 -3.84 1.04
C ALA A 14 4.89 -3.21 0.73
N VAL A 15 5.00 -2.45 -0.36
CA VAL A 15 6.22 -1.70 -0.69
C VAL A 15 6.51 -0.65 0.39
N GLY A 16 5.51 0.13 0.81
CA GLY A 16 5.67 1.14 1.86
C GLY A 16 6.19 0.54 3.17
N ILE A 17 5.58 -0.56 3.61
CA ILE A 17 6.00 -1.31 4.81
C ILE A 17 7.43 -1.82 4.64
N GLY A 18 7.76 -2.42 3.49
CA GLY A 18 9.11 -2.90 3.21
C GLY A 18 10.16 -1.80 3.28
N LEU A 19 9.88 -0.61 2.74
CA LEU A 19 10.77 0.55 2.82
C LEU A 19 10.97 1.00 4.27
N LEU A 20 9.90 1.11 5.06
CA LEU A 20 10.01 1.45 6.48
C LEU A 20 10.88 0.43 7.24
N GLN A 21 10.70 -0.87 6.97
CA GLN A 21 11.50 -1.95 7.57
C GLN A 21 12.99 -1.86 7.20
N HIS A 22 13.32 -1.28 6.05
CA HIS A 22 14.71 -1.08 5.59
C HIS A 22 15.29 0.29 6.00
N GLY A 23 14.64 1.01 6.93
CA GLY A 23 15.17 2.23 7.52
C GLY A 23 14.87 3.52 6.77
N TYR A 24 14.03 3.47 5.73
CA TYR A 24 13.50 4.69 5.13
C TYR A 24 12.43 5.30 6.04
N THR A 25 12.59 6.55 6.45
CA THR A 25 11.70 7.19 7.44
C THR A 25 10.68 8.17 6.86
N ASP A 26 10.83 8.57 5.60
CA ASP A 26 9.95 9.52 4.91
C ASP A 26 9.30 8.85 3.68
N VAL A 27 8.28 8.02 3.97
CA VAL A 27 7.51 7.26 2.98
C VAL A 27 6.06 7.72 3.05
N THR A 28 5.50 8.13 1.91
CA THR A 28 4.08 8.54 1.80
C THR A 28 3.38 7.75 0.69
N VAL A 29 2.19 7.20 1.01
CA VAL A 29 1.32 6.56 0.02
C VAL A 29 0.17 7.51 -0.31
N TYR A 30 -0.04 7.81 -1.59
CA TYR A 30 -1.22 8.52 -2.08
C TYR A 30 -2.17 7.52 -2.72
N GLU A 31 -3.44 7.58 -2.33
CA GLU A 31 -4.53 6.83 -2.95
C GLU A 31 -5.58 7.82 -3.44
N ARG A 32 -6.25 7.47 -4.55
CA ARG A 32 -7.31 8.28 -5.16
C ARG A 32 -8.58 8.26 -4.30
N ASP A 33 -8.82 7.16 -3.61
CA ASP A 33 -9.96 6.99 -2.73
C ASP A 33 -9.93 7.96 -1.55
N THR A 34 -11.09 8.54 -1.24
CA THR A 34 -11.24 9.52 -0.17
C THR A 34 -11.29 8.88 1.22
N GLY A 35 -11.32 7.55 1.30
CA GLY A 35 -11.38 6.77 2.54
C GLY A 35 -11.52 5.27 2.28
N MET A 36 -11.35 4.44 3.31
CA MET A 36 -11.38 2.97 3.18
C MET A 36 -12.70 2.44 2.63
N ASP A 37 -13.83 3.05 3.01
CA ASP A 37 -15.17 2.59 2.61
C ASP A 37 -15.64 3.19 1.27
N SER A 38 -14.79 3.97 0.60
CA SER A 38 -15.17 4.65 -0.65
C SER A 38 -15.31 3.71 -1.85
N ARG A 39 -14.71 2.51 -1.79
CA ARG A 39 -14.87 1.46 -2.80
C ARG A 39 -15.62 0.28 -2.23
N ARG A 40 -16.41 -0.36 -3.10
CA ARG A 40 -17.02 -1.66 -2.80
C ARG A 40 -15.92 -2.69 -2.57
N GLN A 41 -16.06 -3.51 -1.53
CA GLN A 41 -15.16 -4.63 -1.31
C GLN A 41 -15.18 -5.57 -2.51
N GLY A 42 -13.99 -6.00 -2.95
CA GLY A 42 -13.83 -7.05 -3.94
C GLY A 42 -14.09 -8.43 -3.33
N TYR A 43 -13.56 -9.46 -3.97
CA TYR A 43 -13.54 -10.83 -3.43
C TYR A 43 -12.28 -11.04 -2.57
N GLY A 44 -12.34 -12.03 -1.67
CA GLY A 44 -11.18 -12.43 -0.87
C GLY A 44 -10.02 -12.93 -1.73
N LEU A 45 -8.79 -12.58 -1.37
CA LEU A 45 -7.58 -13.03 -2.03
C LEU A 45 -6.97 -14.19 -1.24
N THR A 46 -6.68 -15.31 -1.91
CA THR A 46 -5.86 -16.39 -1.36
C THR A 46 -4.41 -16.12 -1.71
N ILE A 47 -3.55 -16.02 -0.70
CA ILE A 47 -2.10 -15.94 -0.94
C ILE A 47 -1.62 -17.36 -1.28
N LEU A 48 -1.31 -17.58 -2.55
CA LEU A 48 -0.64 -18.79 -3.00
C LEU A 48 0.87 -18.58 -2.84
N GLN A 49 1.46 -19.28 -1.89
CA GLN A 49 2.92 -19.42 -1.81
C GLN A 49 3.27 -20.69 -2.60
N GLY A 50 3.90 -20.49 -3.75
CA GLY A 50 4.50 -21.58 -4.54
C GLY A 50 5.86 -21.97 -3.99
#